data_AF-A0A7I9VQM9-F1
#
_entry.id   AF-A0A7I9VQM9-F1
#
_cell.length_a   1.000
_cell.length_b   1.000
_cell.length_c   1.000
_cell.angle_alpha   90.00
_cell.angle_beta   90.00
_cell.angle_gamma   90.00
#
_symmetry.space_group_name_H-M   'P 1'
#
loop_
_entity.id
_entity.type
_entity.pdbx_description
1 polymer ?
#
loop_
_entity_poly.entity_id
_entity_poly.type
_entity_poly.pdbx_seq_one_letter_code
_entity_poly.pdbx_strand_id
1 'polypeptide(L)'
;MKPAAGRRRVEYLVQRFGVSTTRACGLVKLGRSTWYWRSKAKDTTALRMRLREVAEARRRFGYRRLHTMLRREGWTVNQKRVYRLYRMEGLGVRTKKRKKRASHLRVILPAPTSPNERWSMDFMRDTLDDGRPFRILTVVDTFTRECPLLAADFSLTGTRVADLLDVLASQRGYPKAITVDNGTRRRWTRGPTAAACSCNSSGRVSPSRTRSSRASTVACGTSC
;
A
#
# COMPACT_ATOMS: atom_id res chain seq x y z
N MET A 1 27.82 19.43 34.18
CA MET A 1 26.90 18.73 35.11
C MET A 1 25.46 19.25 34.90
N LYS A 2 24.43 18.40 34.90
CA LYS A 2 23.03 18.88 34.76
C LYS A 2 22.63 19.71 35.99
N PRO A 3 21.99 20.88 35.84
CA PRO A 3 21.68 21.78 36.95
C PRO A 3 20.79 21.15 38.03
N ALA A 4 19.88 20.23 37.65
CA ALA A 4 19.06 19.46 38.59
C ALA A 4 19.88 18.53 39.50
N ALA A 5 20.91 17.87 38.97
CA ALA A 5 21.81 17.03 39.76
C ALA A 5 22.70 17.87 40.69
N GLY A 6 23.02 19.11 40.29
CA GLY A 6 23.75 20.07 41.12
C GLY A 6 22.96 20.54 42.32
N ARG A 7 21.68 20.87 42.12
CA ARG A 7 20.81 21.24 43.23
C ARG A 7 20.70 20.12 44.26
N ARG A 8 20.47 18.86 43.84
CA ARG A 8 20.42 17.72 44.77
C ARG A 8 21.70 17.54 45.61
N ARG A 9 22.86 17.76 45.01
CA ARG A 9 24.15 17.67 45.71
C ARG A 9 24.35 18.82 46.71
N VAL A 10 23.98 20.04 46.33
CA VAL A 10 24.02 21.19 47.25
C VAL A 10 23.06 20.98 48.42
N GLU A 11 21.85 20.49 48.15
CA GLU A 11 20.85 20.15 49.16
C GLU A 11 21.37 19.07 50.14
N TYR A 12 21.97 18.00 49.62
CA TYR A 12 22.61 16.97 50.42
C TYR A 12 23.73 17.52 51.32
N LEU A 13 24.60 18.40 50.79
CA LEU A 13 25.69 18.98 51.57
C LEU A 13 25.18 19.87 52.70
N VAL A 14 24.19 20.71 52.42
CA VAL A 14 23.57 21.59 53.43
C VAL A 14 22.89 20.78 54.52
N GLN A 15 22.12 19.74 54.16
CA GLN A 15 21.38 18.91 55.12
C GLN A 15 22.29 17.99 55.95
N ARG A 16 23.32 17.37 55.34
CA ARG A 16 24.14 16.36 56.00
C ARG A 16 25.32 16.95 56.79
N PHE A 17 25.88 18.07 56.33
CA PHE A 17 27.11 18.64 56.88
C PHE A 17 26.92 20.06 57.43
N GLY A 18 25.71 20.63 57.39
CA GLY A 18 25.40 21.96 57.96
C GLY A 18 26.14 23.12 57.28
N VAL A 19 26.72 22.90 56.10
CA VAL A 19 27.47 23.94 55.38
C VAL A 19 26.53 24.98 54.78
N SER A 20 26.96 26.25 54.76
CA SER A 20 26.18 27.33 54.15
C SER A 20 25.92 27.07 52.66
N THR A 21 24.77 27.50 52.17
CA THR A 21 24.37 27.36 50.76
C THR A 21 25.42 27.94 49.79
N THR A 22 26.10 29.01 50.19
CA THR A 22 27.21 29.63 49.45
C THR A 22 28.40 28.68 49.34
N ARG A 23 28.83 28.05 50.44
CA ARG A 23 29.97 27.11 50.46
C ARG A 23 29.63 25.82 49.71
N ALA A 24 28.42 25.30 49.90
CA ALA A 24 27.95 24.11 49.18
C ALA A 24 27.86 24.35 47.66
N CYS A 25 27.38 25.52 47.20
CA CYS A 25 27.38 25.87 45.78
C CYS A 25 28.79 25.99 45.20
N GLY A 26 29.74 26.55 45.97
CA GLY A 26 31.15 26.63 45.59
C GLY A 26 31.79 25.25 45.41
N LEU A 27 31.58 24.33 46.36
CA LEU A 27 32.11 22.96 46.32
C LEU A 27 31.57 22.15 45.13
N VAL A 28 30.28 22.33 44.81
CA VAL A 28 29.62 21.63 43.69
C VAL A 28 29.85 22.34 42.35
N LYS A 29 30.49 23.52 42.34
CA LYS A 29 30.67 24.39 41.18
C LYS A 29 29.33 24.73 40.50
N LEU A 30 28.28 25.01 41.29
CA LEU A 30 26.96 25.44 40.81
C LEU A 30 26.80 26.95 40.99
N GLY A 31 26.42 27.67 39.93
CA GLY A 31 26.14 29.11 40.02
C GLY A 31 24.95 29.39 40.96
N ARG A 32 25.09 30.38 41.85
CA ARG A 32 24.07 30.71 42.87
C ARG A 32 22.72 31.10 42.27
N SER A 33 22.71 31.79 41.11
CA SER A 33 21.49 32.10 40.35
C SER A 33 20.71 30.84 39.97
N THR A 34 21.43 29.75 39.64
CA THR A 34 20.82 28.47 39.32
C THR A 34 20.28 27.77 40.56
N TRP A 35 20.83 28.00 41.75
CA TRP A 35 20.27 27.50 43.02
C TRP A 35 18.93 28.15 43.35
N TYR A 36 18.85 29.49 43.29
CA TYR A 36 17.63 30.23 43.60
C TYR A 36 16.55 30.17 42.50
N TRP A 37 16.92 29.84 41.27
CA TRP A 37 15.97 29.75 40.16
C TRP A 37 14.92 28.65 40.36
N ARG A 38 13.65 29.02 40.58
CA ARG A 38 12.50 28.11 40.54
C ARG A 38 11.88 28.10 39.14
N SER A 39 11.84 26.93 38.52
CA SER A 39 11.10 26.75 37.27
C SER A 39 9.61 26.85 37.54
N LYS A 40 8.94 27.87 37.00
CA LYS A 40 7.48 27.93 36.97
C LYS A 40 6.97 27.10 35.79
N ALA A 41 6.40 25.93 36.08
CA ALA A 41 5.66 25.19 35.06
C ALA A 41 4.42 26.02 34.69
N LYS A 42 4.25 26.34 33.41
CA LYS A 42 3.01 26.99 32.94
C LYS A 42 1.88 25.97 33.06
N ASP A 43 0.75 26.38 33.62
CA ASP A 43 -0.44 25.53 33.64
C ASP A 43 -0.80 25.12 32.21
N THR A 44 -0.85 23.80 32.00
CA THR A 44 -1.16 23.19 30.70
C THR A 44 -2.49 22.45 30.73
N THR A 45 -3.15 22.39 31.88
CA THR A 45 -4.39 21.64 32.13
C THR A 45 -5.53 22.17 31.27
N ALA A 46 -5.82 23.47 31.31
CA ALA A 46 -6.90 24.08 30.53
C ALA A 46 -6.71 23.87 29.01
N LEU A 47 -5.48 24.08 28.51
CA LEU A 47 -5.16 23.88 27.10
C LEU A 47 -5.28 22.41 26.67
N ARG A 48 -4.93 21.44 27.54
CA ARG A 48 -5.08 20.01 27.26
C ARG A 48 -6.55 19.59 27.20
N MET A 49 -7.37 20.03 28.16
CA MET A 49 -8.80 19.74 28.18
C MET A 49 -9.46 20.26 26.90
N ARG A 50 -9.21 21.53 26.56
CA ARG A 50 -9.77 22.11 25.34
C ARG A 50 -9.28 21.41 24.07
N LEU A 51 -8.00 21.06 24.01
CA LEU A 51 -7.45 20.33 22.86
C LEU A 51 -8.11 18.94 22.69
N ARG A 52 -8.42 18.24 23.79
CA ARG A 52 -9.14 16.96 23.76
C ARG A 52 -10.57 17.14 23.25
N GLU A 53 -11.30 18.14 23.76
CA GLU A 53 -12.67 18.44 23.31
C GLU A 53 -12.74 18.69 21.80
N VAL A 54 -11.86 19.55 21.27
CA VAL A 54 -11.84 19.87 19.83
C VAL A 54 -11.42 18.67 18.98
N ALA A 55 -10.48 17.85 19.49
CA ALA A 55 -10.06 16.64 18.81
C ALA A 55 -11.14 15.55 18.80
N GLU A 56 -11.92 15.43 19.86
CA GLU A 56 -13.02 14.49 19.96
C GLU A 56 -14.19 14.87 19.05
N ALA A 57 -14.56 16.16 19.03
CA ALA A 57 -15.57 16.68 18.11
C ALA A 57 -15.17 16.48 16.64
N ARG A 58 -13.88 16.46 16.32
CA ARG A 58 -13.37 16.37 14.93
C ARG A 58 -12.21 15.39 14.77
N ARG A 59 -12.50 14.10 14.95
CA ARG A 59 -11.54 12.97 14.90
C ARG A 59 -10.67 12.84 13.64
N ARG A 60 -11.01 13.52 12.53
CA ARG A 60 -10.21 13.50 11.27
C ARG A 60 -9.17 14.61 11.21
N PHE A 61 -9.18 15.56 12.13
CA PHE A 61 -8.33 16.75 12.06
C PHE A 61 -6.98 16.51 12.71
N GLY A 62 -5.90 16.89 12.02
CA GLY A 62 -4.55 16.89 12.58
C GLY A 62 -4.26 18.16 13.39
N TYR A 63 -3.14 18.15 14.10
CA TYR A 63 -2.71 19.23 15.00
C TYR A 63 -2.67 20.63 14.35
N ARG A 64 -2.41 20.73 13.04
CA ARG A 64 -2.40 22.02 12.33
C ARG A 64 -3.79 22.66 12.29
N ARG A 65 -4.83 21.87 12.00
CA ARG A 65 -6.23 22.35 12.00
C ARG A 65 -6.70 22.65 13.42
N LEU A 66 -6.33 21.80 14.39
CA LEU A 66 -6.61 22.05 15.81
C LEU A 66 -5.98 23.36 16.29
N HIS A 67 -4.74 23.66 15.88
CA HIS A 67 -4.08 24.92 16.21
C HIS A 67 -4.80 26.14 15.62
N THR A 68 -5.26 26.08 14.37
CA THR A 68 -6.07 27.16 13.76
C THR A 68 -7.37 27.39 14.52
N MET A 69 -8.03 26.34 14.98
CA MET A 69 -9.26 26.44 15.79
C MET A 69 -9.00 27.08 17.14
N LEU A 70 -7.97 26.60 17.85
CA LEU A 70 -7.55 27.20 19.12
C LEU A 70 -7.22 28.69 18.94
N ARG A 71 -6.58 29.08 17.83
CA ARG A 71 -6.32 30.50 17.53
C ARG A 71 -7.60 31.32 17.32
N ARG A 72 -8.63 30.74 16.68
CA ARG A 72 -9.94 31.41 16.51
C ARG A 72 -10.68 31.57 17.83
N GLU A 73 -10.46 30.66 18.77
CA GLU A 73 -10.98 30.72 20.14
C GLU A 73 -10.17 31.67 21.06
N GLY A 74 -9.17 32.38 20.54
CA GLY A 74 -8.37 33.35 21.30
C GLY A 74 -7.12 32.78 21.99
N TRP A 75 -6.80 31.50 21.80
CA TRP A 75 -5.60 30.91 22.40
C TRP A 75 -4.31 31.33 21.67
N THR A 76 -3.46 32.11 22.33
CA THR A 76 -2.14 32.54 21.83
C THR A 76 -1.05 31.47 22.05
N VAL A 77 -1.25 30.28 21.47
CA VAL A 77 -0.37 29.13 21.65
C VAL A 77 0.47 28.88 20.40
N ASN A 78 1.77 28.62 20.59
CA ASN A 78 2.66 28.22 19.50
C ASN A 78 2.27 26.83 18.96
N GLN A 79 2.26 26.68 17.64
CA GLN A 79 1.97 25.43 16.94
C GLN A 79 2.83 24.25 17.43
N LYS A 80 4.12 24.48 17.76
CA LYS A 80 5.02 23.45 18.32
C LYS A 80 4.51 22.91 19.67
N ARG A 81 3.93 23.78 20.50
CA ARG A 81 3.37 23.40 21.81
C ARG A 81 2.10 22.56 21.64
N VAL A 82 1.23 22.93 20.71
CA VAL A 82 0.04 22.13 20.36
C VAL A 82 0.45 20.76 19.84
N TYR A 83 1.45 20.67 18.97
CA TYR A 83 1.96 19.39 18.47
C TYR A 83 2.49 18.48 19.59
N ARG A 84 3.26 19.04 20.55
CA ARG A 84 3.75 18.29 21.72
C ARG A 84 2.61 17.74 22.56
N LEU A 85 1.63 18.57 22.89
CA LEU A 85 0.44 18.15 23.65
C LEU A 85 -0.36 17.10 22.88
N TYR A 86 -0.64 17.34 21.60
CA TYR A 86 -1.34 16.40 20.72
C TYR A 86 -0.68 15.00 20.68
N ARG A 87 0.66 14.95 20.66
CA ARG A 87 1.39 13.67 20.73
C ARG A 87 1.34 13.01 22.10
N MET A 88 1.47 13.78 23.18
CA MET A 88 1.37 13.25 24.55
C MET A 88 -0.03 12.71 24.85
N GLU A 89 -1.06 13.35 24.29
CA GLU A 89 -2.47 12.96 24.43
C GLU A 89 -2.89 11.84 23.47
N GLY A 90 -2.00 11.34 22.61
CA GLY A 90 -2.29 10.23 21.70
C GLY A 90 -3.36 10.52 20.63
N LEU A 91 -3.66 11.80 20.36
CA LEU A 91 -4.75 12.25 19.47
C LEU A 91 -4.47 12.03 17.97
N GLY A 92 -3.46 11.22 17.64
CA GLY A 92 -3.04 10.92 16.27
C GLY A 92 -4.14 10.26 15.46
N VAL A 93 -4.58 10.91 14.37
CA VAL A 93 -5.49 10.29 13.39
C VAL A 93 -4.85 9.01 12.85
N ARG A 94 -5.45 7.85 13.14
CA ARG A 94 -4.99 6.56 12.66
C ARG A 94 -5.30 6.42 11.16
N THR A 95 -4.29 6.52 10.32
CA THR A 95 -4.44 6.25 8.87
C THR A 95 -4.77 4.77 8.69
N LYS A 96 -5.91 4.45 8.06
CA LYS A 96 -6.24 3.07 7.70
C LYS A 96 -5.18 2.56 6.73
N LYS A 97 -4.48 1.48 7.10
CA LYS A 97 -3.57 0.77 6.18
C LYS A 97 -4.39 0.29 4.97
N ARG A 98 -3.91 0.57 3.75
CA ARG A 98 -4.51 0.07 2.52
C ARG A 98 -4.60 -1.45 2.60
N LYS A 99 -5.81 -2.01 2.64
CA LYS A 99 -6.00 -3.47 2.60
C LYS A 99 -5.46 -3.97 1.27
N LYS A 100 -4.41 -4.80 1.30
CA LYS A 100 -3.98 -5.56 0.13
C LYS A 100 -5.11 -6.53 -0.20
N ARG A 101 -5.51 -6.62 -1.47
CA ARG A 101 -6.48 -7.65 -1.89
C ARG A 101 -5.86 -9.02 -1.60
N ALA A 102 -6.68 -9.98 -1.19
CA ALA A 102 -6.23 -11.36 -1.02
C ALA A 102 -5.61 -11.81 -2.35
N SER A 103 -4.32 -12.12 -2.34
CA SER A 103 -3.68 -12.80 -3.46
C SER A 103 -4.35 -14.15 -3.57
N HIS A 104 -4.90 -14.49 -4.74
CA HIS A 104 -5.27 -15.87 -5.03
C HIS A 104 -4.07 -16.79 -4.74
N LEU A 105 -4.35 -18.02 -4.28
CA LEU A 105 -3.32 -19.03 -3.99
C LEU A 105 -2.33 -19.05 -5.16
N ARG A 106 -1.05 -18.74 -4.89
CA ARG A 106 0.00 -18.84 -5.90
C ARG A 106 0.19 -20.32 -6.19
N VAL A 107 -0.48 -20.82 -7.23
CA VAL A 107 -0.15 -22.12 -7.79
C VAL A 107 1.26 -21.97 -8.36
N ILE A 108 2.24 -22.62 -7.73
CA ILE A 108 3.60 -22.67 -8.26
C ILE A 108 3.53 -23.61 -9.45
N LEU A 109 3.54 -23.04 -10.66
CA LEU A 109 3.64 -23.85 -11.87
C LEU A 109 5.08 -24.41 -11.96
N PRO A 110 5.25 -25.68 -12.39
CA PRO A 110 6.57 -26.23 -12.64
C PRO A 110 7.32 -25.40 -13.68
N ALA A 111 8.65 -25.35 -13.57
CA ALA A 111 9.51 -24.66 -14.52
C ALA A 111 9.40 -25.31 -15.91
N PRO A 112 9.43 -24.53 -17.00
CA PRO A 112 9.46 -25.08 -18.35
C PRO A 112 10.78 -25.85 -18.56
N THR A 113 10.73 -26.91 -19.37
CA THR A 113 11.89 -27.78 -19.67
C THR A 113 12.49 -27.49 -21.05
N SER A 114 11.72 -26.85 -21.93
CA SER A 114 12.11 -26.57 -23.31
C SER A 114 11.74 -25.16 -23.77
N PRO A 115 12.45 -24.58 -24.76
CA PRO A 115 12.04 -23.34 -25.41
C PRO A 115 10.63 -23.42 -25.97
N ASN A 116 9.90 -22.30 -25.99
CA ASN A 116 8.50 -22.21 -26.45
C ASN A 116 7.51 -23.13 -25.70
N GLU A 117 7.86 -23.69 -24.55
CA GLU A 117 6.92 -24.49 -23.77
C GLU A 117 5.89 -23.59 -23.06
N ARG A 118 6.35 -22.46 -22.52
CA ARG A 118 5.51 -21.51 -21.80
C ARG A 118 5.90 -20.08 -22.11
N TRP A 119 4.96 -19.33 -22.67
CA TRP A 119 5.08 -17.88 -22.78
C TRP A 119 4.39 -17.19 -21.61
N SER A 120 5.02 -16.14 -21.12
CA SER A 120 4.43 -15.20 -20.17
C SER A 120 4.18 -13.90 -20.90
N MET A 121 2.93 -13.43 -20.91
CA MET A 121 2.58 -12.16 -21.51
C MET A 121 2.04 -11.16 -20.48
N ASP A 122 2.41 -9.90 -20.66
CA ASP A 122 2.00 -8.79 -19.82
C ASP A 122 1.68 -7.53 -20.65
N PHE A 123 0.91 -6.62 -20.06
CA PHE A 123 0.56 -5.33 -20.63
C PHE A 123 1.16 -4.21 -19.77
N MET A 124 2.16 -3.54 -20.31
CA MET A 124 2.63 -2.29 -19.73
C MET A 124 1.76 -1.14 -20.25
N ARG A 125 1.40 -0.20 -19.38
CA ARG A 125 0.70 1.03 -19.76
C ARG A 125 1.63 2.20 -19.55
N ASP A 126 1.69 3.07 -20.55
CA ASP A 126 2.44 4.31 -20.47
C ASP A 126 1.66 5.46 -21.14
N THR A 127 2.18 6.67 -21.08
CA THR A 127 1.56 7.89 -21.61
C THR A 127 2.57 8.68 -22.43
N LEU A 128 2.15 9.14 -23.62
CA LEU A 128 2.92 10.11 -24.40
C LEU A 128 2.99 11.47 -23.69
N ASP A 129 3.86 12.34 -24.18
CA ASP A 129 4.01 13.73 -23.73
C ASP A 129 2.71 14.53 -23.85
N ASP A 130 1.90 14.25 -24.88
CA ASP A 130 0.57 14.80 -25.13
C ASP A 130 -0.54 14.23 -24.22
N GLY A 131 -0.19 13.30 -23.31
CA GLY A 131 -1.11 12.69 -22.35
C GLY A 131 -1.94 11.52 -22.90
N ARG A 132 -1.76 11.13 -24.16
CA ARG A 132 -2.46 9.96 -24.72
C ARG A 132 -1.88 8.67 -24.13
N PRO A 133 -2.71 7.80 -23.52
CA PRO A 133 -2.23 6.53 -23.01
C PRO A 133 -2.06 5.51 -24.12
N PHE A 134 -0.96 4.77 -24.09
CA PHE A 134 -0.75 3.61 -24.95
C PHE A 134 -0.40 2.38 -24.10
N ARG A 135 -0.43 1.21 -24.73
CA ARG A 135 -0.10 -0.05 -24.08
C ARG A 135 0.95 -0.78 -24.89
N ILE A 136 1.82 -1.49 -24.19
CA ILE A 136 2.85 -2.34 -24.76
C ILE A 136 2.51 -3.77 -24.35
N LEU A 137 2.24 -4.63 -25.33
CA LEU A 137 2.19 -6.07 -25.14
C LEU A 137 3.62 -6.58 -25.14
N THR A 138 4.02 -7.25 -24.07
CA THR A 138 5.27 -8.00 -24.00
C THR A 138 4.98 -9.47 -23.88
N VAL A 139 5.66 -10.27 -24.70
CA VAL A 139 5.66 -11.73 -24.61
C VAL A 139 7.08 -12.17 -24.35
N VAL A 140 7.26 -12.94 -23.27
CA VAL A 140 8.55 -13.46 -22.84
C VAL A 140 8.46 -14.97 -22.77
N ASP A 141 9.43 -15.67 -23.35
CA ASP A 141 9.56 -17.10 -23.15
C ASP A 141 10.12 -17.37 -21.75
N THR A 142 9.40 -18.16 -20.96
CA THR A 142 9.74 -18.41 -19.55
C THR A 142 11.02 -19.25 -19.43
N PHE A 143 11.35 -20.06 -20.45
CA PHE A 143 12.56 -20.89 -20.46
C PHE A 143 13.79 -20.08 -20.89
N THR A 144 13.78 -19.55 -22.12
CA THR A 144 14.93 -18.83 -22.71
C THR A 144 15.13 -17.42 -22.15
N ARG A 145 14.10 -16.83 -21.53
CA ARG A 145 14.04 -15.42 -21.11
C ARG A 145 14.15 -14.42 -22.25
N GLU A 146 14.01 -14.88 -23.49
CA GLU A 146 13.91 -14.01 -24.65
C GLU A 146 12.54 -13.33 -24.69
N CYS A 147 12.50 -12.09 -25.21
CA CYS A 147 11.27 -11.34 -25.46
C CYS A 147 10.97 -11.35 -26.96
N PRO A 148 10.29 -12.40 -27.48
CA PRO A 148 10.04 -12.54 -28.90
C PRO A 148 9.06 -11.51 -29.49
N LEU A 149 8.19 -10.91 -28.67
CA LEU A 149 7.23 -9.91 -29.14
C LEU A 149 7.13 -8.75 -28.17
N LEU A 150 7.33 -7.55 -28.73
CA LEU A 150 7.10 -6.28 -28.05
C LEU A 150 6.31 -5.37 -29.01
N ALA A 151 5.01 -5.21 -28.74
CA ALA A 151 4.11 -4.45 -29.60
C ALA A 151 3.47 -3.30 -28.83
N ALA A 152 3.76 -2.07 -29.25
CA ALA A 152 3.18 -0.85 -28.70
C ALA A 152 2.00 -0.39 -29.57
N ASP A 153 0.83 -0.17 -28.96
CA ASP A 153 -0.36 0.31 -29.64
C ASP A 153 -1.26 1.13 -28.70
N PHE A 154 -2.04 2.05 -29.24
CA PHE A 154 -3.05 2.79 -28.50
C PHE A 154 -4.24 1.89 -28.13
N SER A 155 -4.55 0.89 -28.95
CA SER A 155 -5.67 -0.05 -28.73
C SER A 155 -5.27 -1.51 -29.00
N LEU A 156 -4.81 -2.19 -27.95
CA LEU A 156 -4.62 -3.64 -27.97
C LEU A 156 -5.95 -4.36 -27.66
N THR A 157 -6.73 -4.62 -28.71
CA THR A 157 -7.94 -5.46 -28.66
C THR A 157 -7.57 -6.95 -28.62
N GLY A 158 -8.49 -7.82 -28.20
CA GLY A 158 -8.25 -9.26 -28.16
C GLY A 158 -7.91 -9.85 -29.52
N THR A 159 -8.54 -9.36 -30.59
CA THR A 159 -8.26 -9.77 -31.97
C THR A 159 -6.85 -9.36 -32.38
N ARG A 160 -6.46 -8.11 -32.15
CA ARG A 160 -5.12 -7.61 -32.45
C ARG A 160 -4.03 -8.40 -31.72
N VAL A 161 -4.28 -8.76 -30.45
CA VAL A 161 -3.35 -9.59 -29.67
C VAL A 161 -3.27 -11.00 -30.26
N ALA A 162 -4.38 -11.62 -30.65
CA ALA A 162 -4.39 -12.93 -31.29
C ALA A 162 -3.60 -12.92 -32.60
N ASP A 163 -3.83 -11.93 -33.47
CA ASP A 163 -3.12 -11.80 -34.75
C ASP A 163 -1.59 -11.69 -34.54
N LEU A 164 -1.16 -10.88 -33.56
CA LEU A 164 0.26 -10.73 -33.24
C LEU A 164 0.88 -12.02 -32.70
N LEU A 165 0.12 -12.79 -31.91
CA LEU A 165 0.56 -14.09 -31.41
C LEU A 165 0.61 -15.14 -32.53
N ASP A 166 -0.32 -15.11 -33.48
CA ASP A 166 -0.31 -16.02 -34.64
C ASP A 166 0.87 -15.74 -35.56
N VAL A 167 1.17 -14.46 -35.82
CA VAL A 167 2.39 -14.07 -36.55
C VAL A 167 3.64 -14.58 -35.83
N LEU A 168 3.72 -14.39 -34.51
CA LEU A 168 4.86 -14.88 -33.73
C LEU A 168 4.96 -16.42 -33.76
N ALA A 169 3.84 -17.11 -33.60
CA ALA A 169 3.77 -18.57 -33.62
C ALA A 169 4.12 -19.15 -34.99
N SER A 170 3.83 -18.44 -36.08
CA SER A 170 4.25 -18.86 -37.43
C SER A 170 5.77 -18.92 -37.60
N GLN A 171 6.52 -18.10 -36.84
CA GLN A 171 7.98 -18.01 -36.93
C GLN A 171 8.69 -18.97 -35.98
N ARG A 172 8.16 -19.19 -34.77
CA ARG A 172 8.82 -19.96 -33.70
C ARG A 172 8.07 -21.24 -33.27
N GLY A 173 6.87 -21.45 -33.77
CA GLY A 173 5.95 -22.48 -33.32
C GLY A 173 5.01 -22.00 -32.21
N TYR A 174 3.88 -22.70 -32.05
CA TYR A 174 2.89 -22.40 -31.01
C TYR A 174 3.36 -22.88 -29.63
N PRO A 175 3.16 -22.08 -28.56
CA PRO A 175 3.50 -22.49 -27.23
C PRO A 175 2.51 -23.52 -26.68
N LYS A 176 2.96 -24.36 -25.75
CA LYS A 176 2.05 -25.31 -25.06
C LYS A 176 1.14 -24.61 -24.05
N ALA A 177 1.60 -23.51 -23.46
CA ALA A 177 0.82 -22.71 -22.52
C ALA A 177 1.20 -21.22 -22.58
N ILE A 178 0.20 -20.36 -22.37
CA ILE A 178 0.39 -18.92 -22.22
C ILE A 178 -0.13 -18.51 -20.84
N THR A 179 0.75 -17.89 -20.06
CA THR A 179 0.40 -17.28 -18.77
C THR A 179 0.16 -15.80 -18.98
N VAL A 180 -0.99 -15.30 -18.51
CA VAL A 180 -1.33 -13.88 -18.52
C VAL A 180 -1.48 -13.43 -17.09
N ASP A 181 -0.62 -12.52 -16.62
CA ASP A 181 -0.87 -11.91 -15.33
C ASP A 181 -2.03 -10.92 -15.49
N ASN A 182 -3.20 -11.30 -14.97
CA ASN A 182 -4.36 -10.43 -14.94
C ASN A 182 -4.18 -9.39 -13.84
N GLY A 183 -3.30 -8.44 -14.08
CA GLY A 183 -3.18 -7.19 -13.35
C GLY A 183 -4.51 -6.41 -13.40
N THR A 184 -5.38 -6.66 -12.42
CA THR A 184 -6.52 -5.82 -12.04
C THR A 184 -7.57 -5.54 -13.14
N ARG A 185 -8.57 -6.43 -13.22
CA ARG A 185 -9.93 -6.20 -13.75
C ARG A 185 -10.02 -5.89 -15.25
N ARG A 186 -10.12 -6.95 -16.05
CA ARG A 186 -11.07 -6.99 -17.18
C ARG A 186 -12.10 -8.07 -16.89
N ARG A 187 -13.33 -7.62 -16.58
CA ARG A 187 -14.52 -8.47 -16.57
C ARG A 187 -14.80 -8.81 -18.03
N TRP A 188 -14.32 -9.95 -18.50
CA TRP A 188 -15.02 -10.66 -19.56
C TRP A 188 -16.35 -11.09 -18.95
N THR A 189 -17.46 -10.59 -19.49
CA THR A 189 -18.79 -11.10 -19.14
C THR A 189 -18.83 -12.59 -19.46
N ARG A 190 -19.29 -13.37 -18.48
CA ARG A 190 -19.35 -14.84 -18.42
C ARG A 190 -19.73 -15.51 -19.76
N GLY A 191 -18.92 -16.49 -20.15
CA GLY A 191 -19.38 -17.79 -20.65
C GLY A 191 -18.82 -18.87 -19.69
N PRO A 192 -19.53 -19.99 -19.43
CA PRO A 192 -19.14 -20.90 -18.38
C PRO A 192 -17.97 -21.80 -18.81
N THR A 193 -17.31 -22.31 -17.77
CA THR A 193 -16.38 -23.46 -17.73
C THR A 193 -14.97 -23.27 -18.29
N ALA A 194 -14.03 -23.54 -17.39
CA ALA A 194 -12.63 -23.82 -17.67
C ALA A 194 -12.52 -24.87 -18.77
N ALA A 195 -11.75 -24.57 -19.81
CA ALA A 195 -11.28 -25.55 -20.77
C ALA A 195 -9.76 -25.40 -20.86
N ALA A 196 -9.05 -26.40 -20.32
CA ALA A 196 -7.70 -26.69 -20.79
C ALA A 196 -7.82 -27.02 -22.28
N CYS A 197 -7.32 -26.15 -23.15
CA CYS A 197 -7.27 -26.45 -24.58
C CYS A 197 -6.04 -27.34 -24.82
N SER A 198 -6.27 -28.65 -24.92
CA SER A 198 -5.32 -29.57 -25.53
C SER A 198 -5.49 -29.51 -27.05
N CYS A 199 -4.44 -29.11 -27.77
CA CYS A 199 -4.42 -29.21 -29.24
C CYS A 199 -4.22 -30.67 -29.66
N ASN A 200 -5.12 -31.21 -30.49
CA ASN A 200 -4.85 -32.42 -31.25
C ASN A 200 -3.99 -32.11 -32.48
N SER A 201 -3.25 -33.12 -32.93
CA SER A 201 -2.13 -33.11 -33.87
C SER A 201 -2.43 -32.75 -35.33
N SER A 202 -3.52 -32.02 -35.64
CA SER A 202 -3.95 -31.75 -37.03
C SER A 202 -4.22 -30.29 -37.40
N GLY A 203 -3.85 -29.31 -36.56
CA GLY A 203 -3.59 -27.94 -37.04
C GLY A 203 -4.72 -27.22 -37.80
N ARG A 204 -6.00 -27.44 -37.44
CA ARG A 204 -7.12 -26.57 -37.87
C ARG A 204 -8.09 -26.31 -36.72
N VAL A 205 -8.34 -25.03 -36.45
CA VAL A 205 -9.47 -24.59 -35.62
C VAL A 205 -10.71 -24.53 -36.53
N SER A 206 -11.65 -25.45 -36.33
CA SER A 206 -12.96 -25.40 -36.99
C SER A 206 -14.03 -25.03 -35.94
N PRO A 207 -14.92 -24.06 -36.20
CA PRO A 207 -16.05 -23.78 -35.33
C PRO A 207 -17.11 -24.86 -35.54
N SER A 208 -17.30 -25.74 -34.57
CA SER A 208 -18.41 -26.70 -34.59
C SER A 208 -19.73 -25.96 -34.41
N ARG A 209 -20.47 -25.77 -35.51
CA ARG A 209 -21.90 -25.47 -35.49
C ARG A 209 -22.64 -26.67 -34.89
N THR A 210 -22.93 -26.65 -33.59
CA THR A 210 -23.93 -27.56 -33.02
C THR A 210 -25.32 -26.97 -33.20
N ARG A 211 -26.08 -27.68 -34.02
CA ARG A 211 -27.50 -27.50 -34.30
C ARG A 211 -28.28 -27.54 -32.99
N SER A 212 -29.11 -26.53 -32.78
CA SER A 212 -30.14 -26.49 -31.75
C SER A 212 -31.04 -27.73 -31.84
N SER A 213 -31.04 -28.56 -30.79
CA SER A 213 -32.17 -29.45 -30.48
C SER A 213 -32.56 -29.20 -29.03
N ARG A 214 -33.74 -28.60 -28.87
CA ARG A 214 -34.40 -28.37 -27.58
C ARG A 214 -34.56 -29.68 -26.82
N ALA A 215 -34.21 -29.64 -25.54
CA ALA A 215 -34.70 -30.59 -24.57
C ALA A 215 -36.21 -30.39 -24.37
N SER A 216 -36.95 -31.49 -24.30
CA SER A 216 -38.18 -31.56 -23.52
C SER A 216 -38.26 -32.96 -22.93
N THR A 217 -38.04 -33.01 -21.63
CA THR A 217 -38.28 -34.14 -20.73
C THR A 217 -39.79 -34.31 -20.56
N VAL A 218 -40.33 -35.50 -20.84
CA VAL A 218 -41.53 -36.04 -20.16
C VAL A 218 -41.37 -37.55 -20.01
N ALA A 219 -41.68 -38.05 -18.82
CA ALA A 219 -41.64 -39.45 -18.39
C ALA A 219 -43.02 -40.14 -18.54
N CYS A 220 -43.10 -41.41 -18.12
CA CYS A 220 -44.21 -42.39 -18.16
C CYS A 220 -44.32 -43.15 -19.50
N GLY A 221 -44.44 -44.48 -19.57
CA GLY A 221 -44.68 -45.57 -18.63
C GLY A 221 -45.04 -46.82 -19.46
N THR A 222 -44.82 -48.02 -18.92
CA THR A 222 -45.46 -49.35 -19.23
C THR A 222 -46.31 -49.46 -20.51
N SER A 223 -46.13 -50.47 -21.37
CA SER A 223 -46.56 -51.86 -21.15
C SER A 223 -46.27 -52.71 -22.41
N CYS A 224 -46.04 -54.01 -22.19
CA CYS A 224 -46.18 -55.17 -23.10
C CYS A 224 -45.41 -55.19 -24.44
#